data_AF-A4BV95-F1
#
_entry.id   AF-A4BV95-F1
#
_cell.length_a   1.000
_cell.length_b   1.000
_cell.length_c   1.000
_cell.angle_alpha   90.00
_cell.angle_beta   90.00
_cell.angle_gamma   90.00
#
_symmetry.space_group_name_H-M   'P 1'
#
loop_
_entity.id
_entity.type
_entity.pdbx_description
1 polymer ?
#
loop_
_entity_poly.entity_id
_entity_poly.type
_entity_poly.pdbx_seq_one_letter_code
_entity_poly.pdbx_strand_id
1 'polypeptide(L)'
;MVDVGLGKTTGDPDTNGQFKVSTLRNISLTGPYGHNGYFNTLEQIVDFYNTSDVKPECDDPLTSAALAIKLGCWPVAEYVPTVNHDELGNLGLTDEEVNNIVTFLGTLEDGWSGARVTSVGEPSTLAMIMLGLFSLRLVYRFPRQRSGPGDAL
;
A
#
# COMPACT_ATOMS: atom_id res chain seq x y z
N MET A 1 -10.71 -28.70 -7.05
CA MET A 1 -12.18 -28.61 -7.21
C MET A 1 -12.50 -27.13 -7.17
N VAL A 2 -13.33 -26.63 -8.08
CA VAL A 2 -13.76 -25.23 -8.08
C VAL A 2 -14.81 -25.02 -6.98
N ASP A 3 -14.61 -24.06 -6.08
CA ASP A 3 -15.61 -23.56 -5.14
C ASP A 3 -16.51 -22.53 -5.83
N VAL A 4 -17.76 -22.90 -6.08
CA VAL A 4 -18.74 -22.05 -6.76
C VAL A 4 -19.41 -21.04 -5.84
N GLY A 5 -19.10 -21.01 -4.53
CA GLY A 5 -19.60 -20.00 -3.61
C GLY A 5 -21.14 -19.95 -3.52
N LEU A 6 -21.70 -18.74 -3.64
CA LEU A 6 -23.15 -18.48 -3.58
C LEU A 6 -23.96 -19.31 -4.59
N GLY A 7 -23.39 -19.60 -5.77
CA GLY A 7 -24.00 -20.44 -6.81
C GLY A 7 -24.43 -21.81 -6.31
N LYS A 8 -23.74 -22.38 -5.31
CA LYS A 8 -24.14 -23.65 -4.68
C LYS A 8 -25.49 -23.56 -3.95
N THR A 9 -25.81 -22.39 -3.40
CA THR A 9 -27.03 -22.15 -2.62
C THR A 9 -28.20 -21.70 -3.49
N THR A 10 -27.94 -20.85 -4.49
CA THR A 10 -28.96 -20.27 -5.37
C THR A 10 -29.32 -21.21 -6.53
N GLY A 11 -28.36 -22.01 -7.01
CA GLY A 11 -28.49 -22.75 -8.27
C GLY A 11 -28.38 -21.87 -9.52
N ASP A 12 -28.10 -20.58 -9.36
CA ASP A 12 -27.99 -19.61 -10.45
C ASP A 12 -26.52 -19.48 -10.90
N PRO A 13 -26.18 -19.85 -12.16
CA PRO A 13 -24.83 -19.74 -12.68
C PRO A 13 -24.23 -18.33 -12.60
N ASP A 14 -25.05 -17.28 -12.65
CA ASP A 14 -24.59 -15.89 -12.60
C ASP A 14 -24.07 -15.51 -11.19
N THR A 15 -24.33 -16.35 -10.20
CA THR A 15 -23.84 -16.19 -8.82
C THR A 15 -22.68 -17.13 -8.46
N ASN A 16 -22.19 -17.93 -9.41
CA ASN A 16 -21.01 -18.75 -9.20
C ASN A 16 -19.79 -17.88 -8.89
N GLY A 17 -18.90 -18.35 -8.02
CA GLY A 17 -17.68 -17.63 -7.61
C GLY A 17 -17.92 -16.43 -6.71
N GLN A 18 -19.18 -16.03 -6.45
CA GLN A 18 -19.49 -14.95 -5.52
C GLN A 18 -19.42 -15.43 -4.08
N PHE A 19 -18.77 -14.64 -3.22
CA PHE A 19 -18.68 -14.89 -1.79
C PHE A 19 -19.24 -13.71 -1.00
N LYS A 20 -19.75 -14.01 0.20
CA LYS A 20 -20.17 -12.96 1.13
C LYS A 20 -18.97 -12.07 1.48
N VAL A 21 -19.16 -10.76 1.40
CA VAL A 21 -18.16 -9.78 1.86
C VAL A 21 -17.92 -9.93 3.37
N SER A 22 -16.68 -10.21 3.75
CA SER A 22 -16.26 -10.32 5.15
C SER A 22 -16.17 -8.95 5.81
N THR A 23 -16.44 -8.89 7.12
CA THR A 23 -16.25 -7.67 7.90
C THR A 23 -14.76 -7.39 8.11
N LEU A 24 -14.36 -6.12 8.18
CA LEU A 24 -12.96 -5.71 8.37
C LEU A 24 -12.58 -5.40 9.83
N ARG A 25 -13.49 -5.59 10.80
CA ARG A 25 -13.16 -5.47 12.24
C ARG A 25 -12.19 -6.58 12.64
N ASN A 26 -11.14 -6.23 13.37
CA ASN A 26 -10.04 -7.13 13.78
C ASN A 26 -9.28 -7.78 12.62
N ILE A 27 -9.36 -7.23 11.39
CA ILE A 27 -8.85 -7.91 10.20
C ILE A 27 -7.35 -8.21 10.28
N SER A 28 -6.54 -7.34 10.87
CA SER A 28 -5.10 -7.55 11.09
C SER A 28 -4.75 -8.78 11.93
N LEU A 29 -5.71 -9.36 12.66
CA LEU A 29 -5.53 -10.50 13.55
C LEU A 29 -6.12 -11.81 13.00
N THR A 30 -6.79 -11.77 11.84
CA THR A 30 -7.59 -12.89 11.33
C THR A 30 -7.10 -13.45 9.99
N GLY A 31 -5.83 -13.23 9.66
CA GLY A 31 -5.22 -13.89 8.51
C GLY A 31 -5.26 -15.42 8.64
N PRO A 32 -5.10 -16.16 7.52
CA PRO A 32 -4.92 -15.67 6.15
C PRO A 32 -6.23 -15.13 5.53
N TYR A 33 -6.12 -14.41 4.42
CA TYR A 33 -7.19 -13.64 3.77
C TYR A 33 -7.64 -14.23 2.43
N GLY A 34 -8.83 -13.81 2.00
CA GLY A 34 -9.59 -14.45 0.92
C GLY A 34 -10.43 -15.61 1.45
N HIS A 35 -11.42 -16.06 0.69
CA HIS A 35 -12.31 -17.15 1.13
C HIS A 35 -11.55 -18.49 1.28
N ASN A 36 -10.44 -18.63 0.55
CA ASN A 36 -9.58 -19.82 0.52
C ASN A 36 -8.26 -19.64 1.32
N GLY A 37 -8.05 -18.48 1.96
CA GLY A 37 -6.83 -18.20 2.71
C GLY A 37 -5.56 -18.09 1.86
N TYR A 38 -5.67 -17.70 0.58
CA TYR A 38 -4.52 -17.60 -0.33
C TYR A 38 -3.50 -16.52 0.09
N PHE A 39 -3.96 -15.41 0.67
CA PHE A 39 -3.10 -14.28 1.06
C PHE A 39 -2.72 -14.37 2.53
N ASN A 40 -1.42 -14.36 2.84
CA ASN A 40 -0.93 -14.48 4.22
C ASN A 40 -0.84 -13.13 4.95
N THR A 41 -0.81 -12.01 4.22
CA THR A 41 -0.69 -10.67 4.81
C THR A 41 -1.71 -9.69 4.21
N LEU A 42 -2.00 -8.60 4.92
CA LEU A 42 -2.94 -7.58 4.46
C LEU A 42 -2.42 -6.89 3.19
N GLU A 43 -1.11 -6.66 3.11
CA GLU A 43 -0.44 -6.07 1.95
C GLU A 43 -0.69 -6.92 0.71
N GLN A 44 -0.65 -8.25 0.82
CA GLN A 44 -0.85 -9.14 -0.34
C GLN A 44 -2.27 -9.04 -0.91
N ILE A 45 -3.29 -9.03 -0.04
CA ILE A 45 -4.68 -8.93 -0.50
C ILE A 45 -5.02 -7.51 -0.99
N VAL A 46 -4.45 -6.47 -0.38
CA VAL A 46 -4.62 -5.08 -0.86
C VAL A 46 -3.94 -4.89 -2.22
N ASP A 47 -2.73 -5.42 -2.41
CA ASP A 47 -2.03 -5.39 -3.71
C ASP A 47 -2.81 -6.17 -4.79
N PHE A 48 -3.42 -7.30 -4.43
CA PHE A 48 -4.31 -8.02 -5.33
C PHE A 48 -5.49 -7.15 -5.79
N TYR A 49 -6.22 -6.52 -4.87
CA TYR A 49 -7.33 -5.61 -5.23
C TYR A 49 -6.87 -4.39 -6.04
N ASN A 50 -5.64 -3.93 -5.84
CA ASN A 50 -5.06 -2.83 -6.62
C ASN A 50 -4.74 -3.24 -8.06
N THR A 51 -4.33 -4.50 -8.28
CA THR A 51 -3.59 -4.89 -9.50
C THR A 51 -4.10 -6.13 -10.25
N SER A 52 -5.19 -6.78 -9.82
CA SER A 52 -5.68 -8.02 -10.42
C SER A 52 -5.95 -7.96 -11.93
N ASP A 53 -6.31 -6.77 -12.45
CA ASP A 53 -6.71 -6.58 -13.84
C ASP A 53 -5.57 -6.06 -14.72
N VAL A 54 -4.45 -5.64 -14.10
CA VAL A 54 -3.29 -5.08 -14.82
C VAL A 54 -2.05 -5.98 -14.79
N LYS A 55 -1.91 -6.85 -13.78
CA LYS A 55 -0.83 -7.84 -13.75
C LYS A 55 -1.20 -9.02 -14.64
N PRO A 56 -0.24 -9.60 -15.37
CA PRO A 56 -0.48 -10.80 -16.16
C PRO A 56 -0.81 -12.00 -15.29
N GLU A 57 -1.36 -13.03 -15.93
CA GLU A 57 -1.55 -14.33 -15.29
C GLU A 57 -0.20 -14.99 -14.98
N CYS A 58 -0.09 -15.68 -13.84
CA CYS A 58 1.10 -16.48 -13.53
C CYS A 58 1.14 -17.77 -14.37
N ASP A 59 2.34 -18.17 -14.82
CA ASP A 59 2.54 -19.42 -15.58
C ASP A 59 2.09 -20.67 -14.82
N ASP A 60 2.34 -20.71 -13.49
CA ASP A 60 1.91 -21.78 -12.61
C ASP A 60 0.63 -21.35 -11.85
N PRO A 61 -0.52 -22.03 -12.04
CA PRO A 61 -1.76 -21.71 -11.32
C PRO A 61 -1.67 -21.96 -9.81
N LEU A 62 -0.66 -22.69 -9.34
CA LEU A 62 -0.39 -22.95 -7.92
C LEU A 62 0.65 -21.98 -7.32
N THR A 63 1.01 -20.92 -8.05
CA THR A 63 1.89 -19.87 -7.55
C THR A 63 1.34 -19.28 -6.25
N SER A 64 2.10 -19.38 -5.15
CA SER A 64 1.73 -18.75 -3.86
C SER A 64 1.66 -17.22 -3.96
N ALA A 65 0.85 -16.56 -3.11
CA ALA A 65 0.72 -15.10 -3.11
C ALA A 65 2.07 -14.36 -2.99
N ALA A 66 2.96 -14.85 -2.12
CA ALA A 66 4.29 -14.26 -1.94
C ALA A 66 5.18 -14.39 -3.18
N LEU A 67 5.01 -15.45 -3.97
CA LEU A 67 5.73 -15.65 -5.22
C LEU A 67 5.09 -14.84 -6.36
N ALA A 68 3.75 -14.78 -6.41
CA ALA A 68 2.98 -14.01 -7.38
C ALA A 68 3.40 -12.53 -7.39
N ILE A 69 3.52 -11.92 -6.20
CA ILE A 69 4.02 -10.54 -6.04
C ILE A 69 5.46 -10.39 -6.55
N LYS A 70 6.35 -11.33 -6.24
CA LYS A 70 7.75 -11.30 -6.71
C LYS A 70 7.88 -11.43 -8.22
N LEU A 71 6.99 -12.22 -8.83
CA LEU A 71 6.94 -12.43 -10.28
C LEU A 71 6.14 -11.32 -11.00
N GLY A 72 5.41 -10.48 -10.26
CA GLY A 72 4.56 -9.45 -10.83
C GLY A 72 3.37 -10.00 -11.60
N CYS A 73 2.77 -11.12 -11.14
CA CYS A 73 1.65 -11.79 -11.76
C CYS A 73 0.58 -12.15 -10.72
N TRP A 74 -0.61 -12.57 -11.17
CA TRP A 74 -1.62 -13.23 -10.32
C TRP A 74 -2.09 -14.54 -10.95
N PRO A 75 -2.39 -15.61 -10.18
CA PRO A 75 -3.02 -16.80 -10.74
C PRO A 75 -4.40 -16.47 -11.33
N VAL A 76 -4.83 -17.27 -12.30
CA VAL A 76 -6.17 -17.18 -12.90
C VAL A 76 -7.24 -17.28 -11.82
N ALA A 77 -8.28 -16.45 -11.94
CA ALA A 77 -9.44 -16.53 -11.08
C ALA A 77 -10.08 -17.92 -11.14
N GLU A 78 -10.46 -18.45 -9.98
CA GLU A 78 -11.07 -19.78 -9.87
C GLU A 78 -12.38 -19.91 -10.67
N TYR A 79 -13.13 -18.80 -10.80
CA TYR A 79 -14.31 -18.70 -11.63
C TYR A 79 -14.36 -17.36 -12.39
N VAL A 80 -13.85 -17.35 -13.62
CA VAL A 80 -13.70 -16.14 -14.46
C VAL A 80 -15.02 -15.46 -14.88
N PRO A 81 -16.11 -16.17 -15.25
CA PRO A 81 -17.26 -15.54 -15.91
C PRO A 81 -18.00 -14.45 -15.13
N THR A 82 -17.89 -14.43 -13.80
CA THR A 82 -18.61 -13.52 -12.89
C THR A 82 -17.67 -12.67 -12.04
N VAL A 83 -16.38 -12.60 -12.41
CA VAL A 83 -15.42 -11.71 -11.76
C VAL A 83 -15.85 -10.26 -11.96
N ASN A 84 -15.75 -9.49 -10.90
CA ASN A 84 -15.99 -8.06 -10.93
C ASN A 84 -14.75 -7.33 -11.45
N HIS A 85 -14.92 -6.60 -12.56
CA HIS A 85 -13.90 -5.74 -13.18
C HIS A 85 -14.32 -4.26 -13.22
N ASP A 86 -15.46 -3.92 -12.61
CA ASP A 86 -16.03 -2.56 -12.66
C ASP A 86 -15.48 -1.68 -11.51
N GLU A 87 -15.21 -2.25 -10.34
CA GLU A 87 -14.80 -1.51 -9.15
C GLU A 87 -13.35 -1.73 -8.68
N LEU A 88 -12.71 -2.85 -9.02
CA LEU A 88 -11.41 -3.26 -8.47
C LEU A 88 -10.47 -3.76 -9.57
N GLY A 89 -9.19 -3.96 -9.24
CA GLY A 89 -8.20 -4.63 -10.10
C GLY A 89 -7.26 -3.71 -10.88
N ASN A 90 -7.63 -2.44 -11.07
CA ASN A 90 -6.76 -1.41 -11.64
C ASN A 90 -6.94 -0.08 -10.91
N LEU A 91 -6.64 -0.06 -9.62
CA LEU A 91 -6.90 1.11 -8.77
C LEU A 91 -5.81 2.18 -8.91
N GLY A 92 -4.62 1.83 -9.43
CA GLY A 92 -3.51 2.76 -9.62
C GLY A 92 -2.88 3.25 -8.32
N LEU A 93 -3.07 2.54 -7.21
CA LEU A 93 -2.50 2.90 -5.92
C LEU A 93 -1.00 2.71 -5.93
N THR A 94 -0.30 3.67 -5.35
CA THR A 94 1.13 3.60 -5.04
C THR A 94 1.39 2.67 -3.84
N ASP A 95 2.64 2.21 -3.68
CA ASP A 95 3.05 1.42 -2.51
C ASP A 95 2.79 2.15 -1.18
N GLU A 96 2.92 3.48 -1.18
CA GLU A 96 2.60 4.31 -0.01
C GLU A 96 1.11 4.28 0.32
N GLU A 97 0.24 4.38 -0.68
CA GLU A 97 -1.21 4.31 -0.49
C GLU A 97 -1.66 2.91 -0.05
N VAL A 98 -1.07 1.86 -0.62
CA VAL A 98 -1.28 0.48 -0.14
C VAL A 98 -0.90 0.37 1.34
N ASN A 99 0.26 0.88 1.74
CA ASN A 99 0.69 0.89 3.13
C ASN A 99 -0.24 1.73 4.03
N ASN A 100 -0.73 2.86 3.55
CA ASN A 100 -1.68 3.70 4.28
C ASN A 100 -3.01 2.99 4.51
N ILE A 101 -3.51 2.24 3.53
CA ILE A 101 -4.70 1.40 3.68
C ILE A 101 -4.45 0.32 4.72
N VAL A 102 -3.34 -0.41 4.63
CA VAL A 102 -3.00 -1.46 5.62
C VAL A 102 -2.89 -0.87 7.03
N THR A 103 -2.26 0.30 7.16
CA THR A 103 -2.17 1.04 8.42
C THR A 103 -3.57 1.41 8.95
N PHE A 104 -4.45 1.92 8.08
CA PHE A 104 -5.83 2.23 8.43
C PHE A 104 -6.60 0.97 8.88
N LEU A 105 -6.44 -0.17 8.20
CA LEU A 105 -7.06 -1.43 8.59
C LEU A 105 -6.63 -1.89 9.99
N GLY A 106 -5.37 -1.63 10.38
CA GLY A 106 -4.88 -1.88 11.74
C GLY A 106 -5.59 -1.04 12.83
N THR A 107 -6.25 0.06 12.46
CA THR A 107 -7.06 0.85 13.41
C THR A 107 -8.44 0.24 13.68
N LEU A 108 -8.84 -0.79 12.92
CA LEU A 108 -10.13 -1.48 13.07
C LEU A 108 -10.10 -2.61 14.11
N GLU A 109 -9.03 -2.67 14.92
CA GLU A 109 -8.91 -3.59 16.04
C GLU A 109 -9.77 -3.16 17.23
N ASP A 110 -10.44 -4.13 17.86
CA ASP A 110 -11.19 -3.90 19.08
C ASP A 110 -10.25 -3.49 20.22
N GLY A 111 -10.60 -2.41 20.92
CA GLY A 111 -9.77 -1.87 21.98
C GLY A 111 -8.57 -1.04 21.49
N TRP A 112 -8.53 -0.67 20.21
CA TRP A 112 -7.52 0.26 19.69
C TRP A 112 -7.54 1.59 20.46
N SER A 113 -6.43 1.89 21.13
CA SER A 113 -6.28 3.06 22.00
C SER A 113 -5.40 4.17 21.39
N GLY A 114 -5.01 4.04 20.13
CA GLY A 114 -4.13 5.00 19.43
C GLY A 114 -2.70 5.12 20.00
N ALA A 115 -2.41 4.50 21.15
CA ALA A 115 -1.12 4.62 21.85
C ALA A 115 0.04 3.84 21.20
N ARG A 116 -0.23 3.08 20.13
CA ARG A 116 0.77 2.37 19.32
C ARG A 116 0.99 3.07 17.97
N VAL A 117 1.03 4.39 17.95
CA VAL A 117 1.56 5.15 16.82
C VAL A 117 2.59 6.14 17.37
N THR A 118 3.79 5.65 17.64
CA THR A 118 4.96 6.47 18.00
C THR A 118 5.94 6.65 16.83
N SER A 119 5.62 6.11 15.65
CA SER A 119 6.45 6.28 14.45
C SER A 119 5.67 6.05 13.16
N VAL A 120 4.65 6.87 12.89
CA VAL A 120 4.48 7.28 11.49
C VAL A 120 5.60 8.27 11.28
N GLY A 121 6.63 7.86 10.53
CA GLY A 121 7.70 8.78 10.15
C GLY A 121 7.06 9.95 9.42
N GLU A 122 7.09 11.13 10.03
CA GLU A 122 6.60 12.33 9.38
C GLU A 122 7.34 12.50 8.04
N PRO A 123 6.64 12.85 6.94
CA PRO A 123 7.28 13.16 5.68
C PRO A 123 8.11 14.45 5.84
N SER A 124 9.38 14.24 6.21
CA SER A 124 10.58 15.00 5.80
C SER A 124 10.38 16.45 5.34
N THR A 125 9.85 17.30 6.19
CA THR A 125 9.99 18.77 6.05
C THR A 125 10.73 19.39 7.23
N LEU A 126 10.50 18.93 8.46
CA LEU A 126 11.21 19.44 9.64
C LEU A 126 12.69 19.00 9.72
N ALA A 127 13.05 17.82 9.23
CA ALA A 127 14.45 17.35 9.24
C ALA A 127 15.35 18.14 8.26
N MET A 128 14.79 18.64 7.15
CA MET A 128 15.53 19.48 6.19
C MET A 128 15.76 20.90 6.72
N ILE A 129 14.90 21.40 7.61
CA ILE A 129 15.09 22.72 8.26
C ILE A 129 16.17 22.64 9.35
N MET A 130 16.28 21.52 10.06
CA MET A 130 17.21 21.36 11.18
C MET A 130 18.64 20.98 10.77
N LEU A 131 18.86 20.38 9.59
CA LEU A 131 20.22 20.19 9.05
C LEU A 131 20.77 21.42 8.29
N GLY A 132 19.95 22.45 8.04
CA GLY A 132 20.34 23.65 7.29
C GLY A 132 20.99 24.78 8.10
N LEU A 133 21.05 24.70 9.44
CA LEU A 133 21.48 25.80 10.31
C LEU A 133 22.83 25.59 11.03
N PHE A 134 23.58 24.55 10.72
CA PHE A 134 24.89 24.26 11.35
C PHE A 134 26.06 24.14 10.36
N SER A 135 26.07 24.90 9.27
CA SER A 135 27.27 25.00 8.40
C SER A 135 27.47 26.37 7.76
N LEU A 136 27.38 27.45 8.53
CA LEU A 136 27.85 28.76 8.07
C LEU A 136 28.59 29.57 9.15
N ARG A 137 29.69 29.02 9.66
CA ARG A 137 30.78 29.82 10.26
C ARG A 137 32.12 29.14 10.04
N LEU A 138 32.73 29.33 8.87
CA LEU A 138 34.18 29.53 8.78
C LEU A 138 34.57 30.10 7.41
N VAL A 139 35.19 31.29 7.45
CA VAL A 139 36.11 31.90 6.48
C VAL A 139 35.58 32.23 5.07
N TYR A 140 35.09 33.47 4.91
CA TYR A 140 35.46 34.28 3.75
C TYR A 140 35.96 35.64 4.24
N ARG A 141 37.27 35.82 4.28
CA ARG A 141 37.95 37.11 4.51
C ARG A 141 38.05 37.81 3.15
N PHE A 142 37.14 38.73 2.87
CA PHE A 142 37.29 39.67 1.75
C PHE A 142 38.30 40.78 2.10
N PRO A 143 39.19 41.19 1.18
CA PRO A 143 40.09 42.31 1.41
C PRO A 143 39.32 43.63 1.41
N ARG A 144 39.57 44.45 2.44
CA ARG A 144 39.01 45.79 2.61
C ARG A 144 39.67 46.71 1.57
N GLN A 145 38.93 47.14 0.55
CA GLN A 145 39.36 48.30 -0.25
C GLN A 145 39.39 49.55 0.64
N ARG A 146 40.52 50.25 0.65
CA ARG A 146 40.63 51.60 1.22
C ARG A 146 40.20 52.59 0.14
N SER A 147 38.99 53.11 0.24
CA SER A 147 38.61 54.40 -0.34
C SER A 147 39.00 55.49 0.65
N GLY A 148 39.91 56.40 0.24
CA GLY A 148 40.29 57.57 1.03
C GLY A 148 39.22 58.67 1.01
N PRO A 149 39.15 59.54 2.03
CA PRO A 149 38.36 60.77 1.96
C PRO A 149 39.19 61.89 1.33
N GLY A 150 38.55 62.70 0.48
CA GLY A 150 39.17 63.86 -0.16
C GLY A 150 39.10 65.13 0.68
N ASP A 151 39.78 66.17 0.18
CA ASP A 151 39.64 67.60 0.50
C ASP A 151 40.07 68.34 -0.80
N ALA A 152 39.25 69.16 -1.45
CA ALA A 152 38.84 70.52 -1.11
C ALA A 152 40.02 71.52 -1.10
N LEU A 153 39.98 72.42 -2.10
CA LEU A 153 40.86 73.56 -2.45
C LEU A 153 42.05 73.28 -3.37
#